data_AF-A0A0G1HM85-F1
#
_entry.id   AF-A0A0G1HM85-F1
#
_cell.length_a   1.000
_cell.length_b   1.000
_cell.length_c   1.000
_cell.angle_alpha   90.00
_cell.angle_beta   90.00
_cell.angle_gamma   90.00
#
_symmetry.space_group_name_H-M   'P 1'
#
loop_
_entity.id
_entity.type
_entity.pdbx_description
1 polymer ?
#
loop_
_entity_poly.entity_id
_entity_poly.type
_entity_poly.pdbx_seq_one_letter_code
_entity_poly.pdbx_strand_id
1 'polypeptide(L)'
;MGLKTKHGTIKYPAFFPDATHAYIKGISSRDILASGTTGLVVNTYHAIIDKTVDVIEKCGGLHKFMGLNIPIITDSGGFQAMSLVRRSPGNGKITRDGIKFKMDGSRKSITLTPENCIQTQAKLGGDIMMCLDDCTD
;
A
#
# COMPACT_ATOMS: atom_id res chain seq x y z
N MET A 1 -23.93 5.82 10.75
CA MET A 1 -22.74 6.40 11.39
C MET A 1 -21.54 5.62 10.87
N GLY A 2 -20.65 6.25 10.11
CA GLY A 2 -19.54 5.59 9.40
C GLY A 2 -19.00 6.44 8.26
N LEU A 3 -17.79 6.15 7.79
CA LEU A 3 -17.17 6.85 6.67
C LEU A 3 -17.60 6.22 5.35
N LYS A 4 -18.19 7.04 4.48
CA LYS A 4 -18.61 6.61 3.13
C LYS A 4 -17.41 6.65 2.19
N THR A 5 -17.16 5.55 1.49
CA THR A 5 -16.19 5.47 0.39
C THR A 5 -16.90 5.06 -0.90
N LYS A 6 -16.17 4.93 -2.01
CA LYS A 6 -16.74 4.51 -3.29
C LYS A 6 -17.20 3.05 -3.27
N HIS A 7 -16.52 2.20 -2.49
CA HIS A 7 -16.76 0.76 -2.46
C HIS A 7 -17.40 0.26 -1.16
N GLY A 8 -17.91 1.15 -0.30
CA GLY A 8 -18.65 0.77 0.89
C GLY A 8 -18.70 1.85 1.96
N THR A 9 -19.33 1.52 3.10
CA THR A 9 -19.28 2.37 4.30
C THR A 9 -18.49 1.66 5.38
N ILE A 10 -17.44 2.30 5.87
CA ILE A 10 -16.62 1.82 6.98
C ILE A 10 -17.35 2.17 8.28
N LYS A 11 -17.77 1.15 9.03
CA LYS A 11 -18.37 1.31 10.37
C LYS A 11 -17.28 1.26 11.43
N TYR A 12 -17.39 2.09 12.46
CA TYR A 12 -16.39 2.15 13.54
C TYR A 12 -16.87 1.41 14.80
N PRO A 13 -15.96 0.80 15.57
CA PRO A 13 -14.54 0.58 15.27
C PRO A 13 -14.35 -0.41 14.11
N ALA A 14 -13.26 -0.26 13.37
CA ALA A 14 -12.98 -1.09 12.20
C ALA A 14 -11.60 -1.75 12.32
N PHE A 15 -11.53 -3.01 11.92
CA PHE A 15 -10.28 -3.74 11.75
C PHE A 15 -10.05 -3.98 10.26
N PHE A 16 -8.83 -3.69 9.79
CA PHE A 16 -8.44 -3.85 8.39
C PHE A 16 -7.26 -4.84 8.31
N PRO A 17 -7.49 -6.07 7.84
CA PRO A 17 -6.40 -7.00 7.54
C PRO A 17 -5.43 -6.44 6.50
N ASP A 18 -4.14 -6.73 6.67
CA ASP A 18 -3.11 -6.36 5.70
C ASP A 18 -3.06 -7.34 4.52
N ALA A 19 -3.21 -6.81 3.32
CA ALA A 19 -3.09 -7.51 2.05
C ALA A 19 -1.82 -7.04 1.34
N THR A 20 -0.67 -7.41 1.90
CA THR A 20 0.68 -6.90 1.59
C THR A 20 0.99 -6.83 0.09
N HIS A 21 0.59 -7.85 -0.68
CA HIS A 21 0.83 -7.95 -2.12
C HIS A 21 -0.47 -7.92 -2.94
N ALA A 22 -1.47 -7.17 -2.48
CA ALA A 22 -2.84 -7.23 -3.00
C ALA A 22 -3.47 -8.63 -2.93
N TYR A 23 -3.10 -9.40 -1.89
CA TYR A 23 -3.79 -10.60 -1.44
C TYR A 23 -3.48 -10.84 0.03
N ILE A 24 -4.33 -11.61 0.71
CA ILE A 24 -4.04 -12.11 2.07
C ILE A 24 -3.54 -13.54 1.95
N LYS A 25 -2.38 -13.81 2.55
CA LYS A 25 -1.72 -15.11 2.41
C LYS A 25 -2.59 -16.24 2.98
N GLY A 26 -2.85 -17.24 2.14
CA GLY A 26 -3.54 -18.47 2.55
C GLY A 26 -5.08 -18.41 2.52
N ILE A 27 -5.68 -17.31 2.07
CA ILE A 27 -7.14 -17.19 1.97
C ILE A 27 -7.56 -16.62 0.61
N SER A 28 -8.72 -17.07 0.11
CA SER A 28 -9.29 -16.57 -1.14
C SER A 28 -10.13 -15.31 -0.93
N SER A 29 -10.41 -14.56 -2.00
CA SER A 29 -11.33 -13.41 -1.96
C SER A 29 -12.73 -13.79 -1.43
N ARG A 30 -13.16 -15.04 -1.65
CA ARG A 30 -14.43 -15.55 -1.09
C ARG A 30 -14.36 -15.70 0.42
N ASP A 31 -13.26 -16.20 0.95
CA ASP A 31 -13.06 -16.36 2.40
C ASP A 31 -12.96 -15.00 3.09
N ILE A 32 -12.32 -14.02 2.43
CA ILE A 32 -12.26 -12.63 2.89
C ILE A 32 -13.68 -12.05 3.06
N LEU A 33 -14.53 -12.20 2.05
CA LEU A 33 -15.92 -11.73 2.13
C LEU A 33 -16.74 -12.49 3.18
N ALA A 34 -16.56 -13.82 3.27
CA ALA A 34 -17.24 -14.66 4.24
C ALA A 34 -16.85 -14.35 5.69
N SER A 35 -15.63 -13.86 5.93
CA SER A 35 -15.16 -13.45 7.27
C SER A 35 -15.93 -12.26 7.85
N GLY A 36 -16.66 -11.51 7.02
CA GLY A 36 -17.33 -10.27 7.41
C GLY A 36 -16.39 -9.07 7.53
N THR A 37 -15.14 -9.17 7.04
CA THR A 37 -14.26 -8.01 6.99
C THR A 37 -14.88 -6.89 6.16
N THR A 38 -14.71 -5.65 6.62
CA THR A 38 -15.36 -4.48 6.01
C THR A 38 -14.40 -3.63 5.19
N GLY A 39 -13.14 -4.04 5.09
CA GLY A 39 -12.13 -3.41 4.26
C GLY A 39 -10.76 -4.03 4.47
N LEU A 40 -9.78 -3.58 3.67
CA LEU A 40 -8.39 -4.06 3.68
C LEU A 40 -7.39 -2.91 3.65
N VAL A 41 -6.19 -3.14 4.18
CA VAL A 41 -5.03 -2.29 3.87
C VAL A 41 -4.20 -2.99 2.80
N VAL A 42 -3.74 -2.25 1.79
CA VAL A 42 -2.81 -2.73 0.77
C VAL A 42 -1.54 -1.91 0.84
N ASN A 43 -0.41 -2.60 0.77
CA ASN A 43 0.89 -2.00 0.93
C ASN A 43 1.47 -1.47 -0.38
N THR A 44 1.71 -0.17 -0.44
CA THR A 44 2.27 0.50 -1.62
C THR A 44 3.74 0.17 -1.84
N TYR A 45 4.52 -0.03 -0.78
CA TYR A 45 5.95 -0.37 -0.87
C TYR A 45 6.17 -1.67 -1.65
N HIS A 46 5.39 -2.71 -1.34
CA HIS A 46 5.48 -3.99 -2.03
C HIS A 46 5.03 -3.90 -3.50
N ALA A 47 3.96 -3.16 -3.78
CA ALA A 47 3.52 -2.96 -5.16
C ALA A 47 4.59 -2.27 -6.04
N ILE A 48 5.33 -1.31 -5.47
CA ILE A 48 6.43 -0.63 -6.16
C ILE A 48 7.60 -1.60 -6.42
N ILE A 49 8.00 -2.35 -5.42
CA ILE A 49 9.15 -3.26 -5.49
C ILE A 49 8.90 -4.41 -6.46
N ASP A 50 7.72 -5.00 -6.39
CA ASP A 50 7.33 -6.12 -7.25
C ASP A 50 6.95 -5.64 -8.66
N LYS A 51 6.95 -4.32 -8.89
CA LYS A 51 6.60 -3.66 -10.16
C LYS A 51 5.18 -4.03 -10.62
N THR A 52 4.26 -4.17 -9.68
CA THR A 52 2.87 -4.56 -9.96
C THR A 52 1.94 -3.36 -10.14
N VAL A 53 2.36 -2.14 -9.79
CA VAL A 53 1.53 -0.92 -9.92
C VAL A 53 0.92 -0.79 -11.32
N ASP A 54 1.74 -0.83 -12.38
CA ASP A 54 1.26 -0.67 -13.76
C ASP A 54 0.40 -1.86 -14.22
N VAL A 55 0.61 -3.06 -13.65
CA VAL A 55 -0.23 -4.24 -13.92
C VAL A 55 -1.60 -4.06 -13.28
N ILE A 56 -1.64 -3.67 -12.02
CA ILE A 56 -2.88 -3.40 -11.26
C ILE A 56 -3.68 -2.27 -11.94
N GLU A 57 -3.01 -1.19 -12.35
CA GLU A 57 -3.61 -0.09 -13.11
C GLU A 57 -4.27 -0.60 -14.40
N LYS A 58 -3.58 -1.44 -15.19
CA LYS A 58 -4.12 -2.04 -16.42
C LYS A 58 -5.27 -3.02 -16.17
N CYS A 59 -5.29 -3.70 -15.03
CA CYS A 59 -6.43 -4.52 -14.58
C CYS A 59 -7.63 -3.66 -14.15
N GLY A 60 -7.46 -2.33 -14.05
CA GLY A 60 -8.49 -1.38 -13.67
C GLY A 60 -8.57 -1.15 -12.15
N GLY A 61 -7.45 -1.28 -11.45
CA GLY A 61 -7.31 -0.97 -10.02
C GLY A 61 -7.37 -2.19 -9.09
N LEU A 62 -7.05 -1.96 -7.82
CA LEU A 62 -6.96 -2.99 -6.77
C LEU A 62 -8.24 -3.82 -6.65
N HIS A 63 -9.41 -3.18 -6.67
CA HIS A 63 -10.69 -3.88 -6.52
C HIS A 63 -10.91 -4.94 -7.60
N LYS A 64 -10.61 -4.61 -8.87
CA LYS A 64 -10.69 -5.56 -9.98
C LYS A 64 -9.60 -6.61 -9.93
N PHE A 65 -8.38 -6.20 -9.60
CA PHE A 65 -7.23 -7.11 -9.50
C PHE A 65 -7.44 -8.18 -8.41
N MET A 66 -7.98 -7.78 -7.25
CA MET A 66 -8.24 -8.67 -6.11
C MET A 66 -9.57 -9.42 -6.21
N GLY A 67 -10.47 -9.02 -7.13
CA GLY A 67 -11.84 -9.53 -7.20
C GLY A 67 -12.65 -9.19 -5.94
N LEU A 68 -12.40 -8.02 -5.34
CA LEU A 68 -13.02 -7.57 -4.08
C LEU A 68 -13.60 -6.17 -4.25
N ASN A 69 -14.89 -6.03 -3.93
CA ASN A 69 -15.58 -4.74 -3.98
C ASN A 69 -15.91 -4.25 -2.56
N ILE A 70 -14.87 -3.98 -1.78
CA ILE A 70 -14.93 -3.47 -0.40
C ILE A 70 -13.97 -2.28 -0.25
N PRO A 71 -14.12 -1.43 0.78
CA PRO A 71 -13.17 -0.35 1.06
C PRO A 71 -11.71 -0.83 1.15
N ILE A 72 -10.81 -0.18 0.41
CA ILE A 72 -9.37 -0.45 0.47
C ILE A 72 -8.63 0.82 0.88
N ILE A 73 -7.77 0.70 1.89
CA ILE A 73 -6.79 1.72 2.27
C ILE A 73 -5.47 1.35 1.62
N THR A 74 -4.84 2.28 0.92
CA THR A 74 -3.44 2.12 0.49
C THR A 74 -2.54 2.84 1.48
N ASP A 75 -1.53 2.15 2.01
CA ASP A 75 -0.52 2.80 2.85
C ASP A 75 0.45 3.63 1.99
N SER A 76 1.31 4.43 2.63
CA SER A 76 2.29 5.25 1.91
C SER A 76 3.53 4.45 1.46
N GLY A 77 3.78 3.31 2.09
CA GLY A 77 5.04 2.56 2.00
C GLY A 77 6.23 3.21 2.73
N GLY A 78 6.01 4.34 3.42
CA GLY A 78 7.05 5.13 4.07
C GLY A 78 7.76 4.37 5.18
N PHE A 79 6.99 3.75 6.08
CA PHE A 79 7.52 3.00 7.22
C PHE A 79 8.51 1.90 6.81
N GLN A 80 8.18 1.14 5.76
CA GLN A 80 9.01 0.03 5.25
C GLN A 80 10.28 0.57 4.60
N ALA A 81 10.18 1.63 3.79
CA ALA A 81 11.32 2.28 3.16
C ALA A 81 12.28 2.87 4.21
N MET A 82 11.76 3.57 5.22
CA MET A 82 12.57 4.12 6.31
C MET A 82 13.22 3.03 7.15
N SER A 83 12.48 1.98 7.50
CA SER A 83 12.99 0.84 8.26
C SER A 83 14.18 0.17 7.56
N LEU A 84 14.13 0.04 6.22
CA LEU A 84 15.24 -0.50 5.43
C LEU A 84 16.47 0.40 5.48
N VAL A 85 16.29 1.71 5.32
CA VAL A 85 17.39 2.69 5.36
C VAL A 85 18.04 2.75 6.76
N ARG A 86 17.24 2.72 7.83
CA ARG A 86 17.73 2.74 9.21
C ARG A 86 18.48 1.46 9.59
N ARG A 87 18.00 0.29 9.16
CA ARG A 87 18.66 -1.00 9.43
C ARG A 87 19.95 -1.18 8.63
N SER A 88 20.01 -0.63 7.42
CA SER A 88 21.16 -0.74 6.52
C SER A 88 21.54 0.64 5.98
N PRO A 89 22.35 1.43 6.70
CA PRO A 89 22.70 2.80 6.31
C PRO A 89 23.36 2.93 4.92
N GLY A 90 23.93 1.85 4.38
CA GLY A 90 24.47 1.80 3.01
C GLY A 90 23.40 1.67 1.91
N ASN A 91 22.17 1.35 2.27
CA ASN A 91 21.09 1.06 1.32
C ASN A 91 20.24 2.28 0.98
N GLY A 92 20.48 3.45 1.57
CA GLY A 92 19.71 4.63 1.22
C GLY A 92 19.94 5.85 2.09
N LYS A 93 19.05 6.83 1.93
CA LYS A 93 19.02 8.07 2.71
C LYS A 93 17.60 8.60 2.82
N ILE A 94 17.29 9.18 3.98
CA ILE A 94 16.08 9.95 4.22
C ILE A 94 16.45 11.43 4.09
N THR A 95 15.69 12.17 3.30
CA THR A 95 15.90 13.61 3.05
C THR A 95 14.56 14.33 3.06
N ARG A 96 14.58 15.66 3.10
CA ARG A 96 13.36 16.47 3.00
C ARG A 96 12.52 16.17 1.75
N ASP A 97 13.18 15.81 0.64
CA ASP A 97 12.52 15.53 -0.63
C ASP A 97 11.96 14.10 -0.71
N GLY A 98 12.21 13.26 0.31
CA GLY A 98 11.73 11.89 0.38
C GLY A 98 12.80 10.87 0.77
N ILE A 99 12.45 9.60 0.57
CA ILE A 99 13.23 8.42 0.99
C ILE A 99 13.82 7.75 -0.24
N LYS A 100 15.15 7.75 -0.36
CA LYS A 100 15.85 6.99 -1.39
C LYS A 100 16.37 5.70 -0.78
N PHE A 101 16.01 4.56 -1.37
CA PHE A 101 16.41 3.24 -0.86
C PHE A 101 16.77 2.27 -1.99
N LYS A 102 17.47 1.21 -1.64
CA LYS A 102 17.86 0.08 -2.49
C LYS A 102 17.54 -1.20 -1.73
N MET A 103 16.98 -2.18 -2.43
CA MET A 103 16.87 -3.52 -1.87
C MET A 103 18.23 -4.20 -1.80
N ASP A 104 18.41 -5.11 -0.86
CA ASP A 104 19.62 -5.92 -0.74
C ASP A 104 19.92 -6.65 -2.05
N GLY A 105 21.15 -6.52 -2.53
CA GLY A 105 21.60 -7.11 -3.80
C GLY A 105 21.14 -6.36 -5.07
N SER A 106 20.26 -5.36 -4.96
CA SER A 106 19.83 -4.56 -6.12
C SER A 106 20.77 -3.39 -6.39
N ARG A 107 21.16 -3.21 -7.66
CA ARG A 107 21.86 -1.99 -8.12
C ARG A 107 20.92 -0.79 -8.29
N LYS A 108 19.62 -1.03 -8.43
CA LYS A 108 18.62 0.01 -8.73
C LYS A 108 18.11 0.64 -7.44
N SER A 109 18.23 1.96 -7.34
CA SER A 109 17.59 2.74 -6.27
C SER A 109 16.18 3.16 -6.65
N ILE A 110 15.29 3.14 -5.66
CA ILE A 110 13.94 3.67 -5.70
C ILE A 110 13.93 4.94 -4.83
N THR A 111 13.17 5.94 -5.26
CA THR A 111 12.96 7.17 -4.47
C THR A 111 11.47 7.30 -4.25
N LEU A 112 11.05 7.36 -2.99
CA LEU A 112 9.68 7.59 -2.57
C LEU A 112 9.56 9.05 -2.09
N THR A 113 8.81 9.86 -2.82
CA THR A 113 8.52 11.26 -2.51
C THR A 113 7.03 11.41 -2.20
N PRO A 114 6.59 12.50 -1.54
CA PRO A 114 5.17 12.73 -1.31
C PRO A 114 4.34 12.69 -2.60
N GLU A 115 4.83 13.28 -3.68
CA GLU A 115 4.14 13.36 -4.96
C GLU A 115 4.02 11.98 -5.62
N ASN A 116 5.12 11.23 -5.68
CA ASN A 116 5.09 9.93 -6.35
C ASN A 116 4.36 8.86 -5.51
N CYS A 117 4.31 9.03 -4.18
CA CYS A 117 3.51 8.21 -3.28
C CYS A 117 2.02 8.37 -3.62
N ILE A 118 1.52 9.60 -3.76
CA ILE A 118 0.14 9.87 -4.14
C ILE A 118 -0.14 9.39 -5.58
N GLN A 119 0.77 9.63 -6.53
CA GLN A 119 0.62 9.14 -7.90
C GLN A 119 0.51 7.61 -7.94
N THR A 120 1.34 6.91 -7.17
CA THR A 120 1.32 5.44 -7.10
C THR A 120 0.00 4.93 -6.51
N GLN A 121 -0.45 5.50 -5.38
CA GLN A 121 -1.71 5.11 -4.75
C GLN A 121 -2.92 5.41 -5.65
N ALA A 122 -2.88 6.51 -6.41
CA ALA A 122 -3.91 6.83 -7.40
C ALA A 122 -4.00 5.77 -8.52
N LYS A 123 -2.86 5.26 -8.99
CA LYS A 123 -2.81 4.14 -9.97
C LYS A 123 -3.33 2.83 -9.39
N LEU A 124 -3.03 2.56 -8.13
CA LEU A 124 -3.55 1.40 -7.41
C LEU A 124 -5.08 1.50 -7.24
N GLY A 125 -5.61 2.71 -7.05
CA GLY A 125 -7.05 2.96 -7.05
C GLY A 125 -7.75 2.56 -5.75
N GLY A 126 -7.08 2.70 -4.60
CA GLY A 126 -7.70 2.55 -3.29
C GLY A 126 -8.80 3.59 -3.00
N ASP A 127 -9.58 3.35 -1.95
CA ASP A 127 -10.61 4.28 -1.47
C ASP A 127 -10.03 5.41 -0.60
N ILE A 128 -8.99 5.09 0.18
CA ILE A 128 -8.34 6.00 1.12
C ILE A 128 -6.84 5.89 0.88
N MET A 129 -6.19 7.03 0.66
CA MET A 129 -4.75 7.10 0.43
C MET A 129 -4.06 7.72 1.65
N MET A 130 -3.03 7.06 2.15
CA MET A 130 -2.24 7.58 3.26
C MET A 130 -1.13 8.49 2.73
N CYS A 131 -0.94 9.64 3.39
CA CYS A 131 0.16 10.54 3.06
C CYS A 131 1.50 9.90 3.42
N LEU A 132 2.54 10.23 2.67
CA LEU A 132 3.90 9.89 3.06
C LEU A 132 4.28 10.67 4.31
N ASP A 133 4.73 9.94 5.33
CA ASP A 133 5.10 10.46 6.64
C ASP A 133 6.58 10.19 6.95
N ASP A 134 7.11 10.94 7.93
CA ASP A 134 8.40 10.68 8.55
C ASP A 134 8.14 10.06 9.92
N CYS A 135 8.30 8.73 10.02
CA CYS A 135 8.06 8.00 11.24
C CYS A 135 9.25 8.21 12.18
N THR A 136 9.12 9.07 13.18
CA THR A 136 10.14 9.27 14.21
C THR A 136 10.27 8.04 15.11
N ASP A 137 11.47 7.77 15.62
CA ASP A 137 11.71 6.72 16.63
C ASP A 137 11.15 7.12 18.00
#